data_AF-A0A850HWW2-F1
#
_entry.id   AF-A0A850HWW2-F1
#
_cell.length_a   1.000
_cell.length_b   1.000
_cell.length_c   1.000
_cell.angle_alpha   90.00
_cell.angle_beta   90.00
_cell.angle_gamma   90.00
#
_symmetry.space_group_name_H-M   'P 1'
#
loop_
_entity.id
_entity.type
_entity.pdbx_description
1 polymer ?
#
loop_
_entity_poly.entity_id
_entity_poly.type
_entity_poly.pdbx_seq_one_letter_code
_entity_poly.pdbx_strand_id
1 'polypeptide(L)'
;MLDNRNDEAGRIRRAWARTRDPLDRPTLLSRLAERRAAAPASMTSQEVLALCSTDEKVSLRSARRAGALAAIARALHTAMVQRLKDGCDDAMADARLWLDTAVKNYAAEAAKLDLVRLKVDVHDVDKLVTLIEATQAWLADGAGDFSRLQPIYRKREMDQKPGRALLAPTSDERRASWKPRELGPLTYRWEHVAAFLNQLAPQ
;
A
#
# COMPACT_ATOMS: atom_id res chain seq x y z
N MET A 1 15.64 42.80 -9.74
CA MET A 1 16.30 42.06 -8.64
C MET A 1 15.18 41.34 -7.89
N LEU A 2 14.92 40.06 -8.19
CA LEU A 2 13.79 39.33 -7.60
C LEU A 2 14.11 39.04 -6.13
N ASP A 3 13.19 39.44 -5.26
CA ASP A 3 13.27 39.33 -3.81
C ASP A 3 13.28 37.85 -3.37
N ASN A 4 14.48 37.32 -3.13
CA ASN A 4 14.73 35.91 -2.80
C ASN A 4 14.10 35.48 -1.46
N ARG A 5 13.52 36.39 -0.66
CA ARG A 5 12.79 36.06 0.58
C ARG A 5 11.35 35.61 0.33
N ASN A 6 10.73 35.97 -0.80
CA ASN A 6 9.33 35.67 -1.10
C ASN A 6 9.13 34.52 -2.12
N ASP A 7 10.19 34.00 -2.73
CA ASP A 7 10.15 32.85 -3.67
C ASP A 7 10.40 31.51 -2.96
N GLU A 8 9.57 31.19 -1.96
CA GLU A 8 9.68 29.90 -1.25
C GLU A 8 9.45 28.71 -2.19
N ALA A 9 8.45 28.81 -3.08
CA ALA A 9 8.16 27.78 -4.08
C ALA A 9 9.35 27.53 -5.02
N GLY A 10 10.01 28.59 -5.51
CA GLY A 10 11.21 28.43 -6.33
C GLY A 10 12.41 27.93 -5.54
N ARG A 11 12.55 28.26 -4.25
CA ARG A 11 13.60 27.68 -3.38
C ARG A 11 13.41 26.19 -3.20
N ILE A 12 12.20 25.74 -2.88
CA ILE A 12 11.85 24.32 -2.73
C ILE A 12 12.08 23.59 -4.05
N ARG A 13 11.62 24.17 -5.17
CA ARG A 13 11.84 23.62 -6.51
C ARG A 13 13.33 23.44 -6.81
N ARG A 14 14.16 24.46 -6.54
CA ARG A 14 15.63 24.37 -6.74
C ARG A 14 16.26 23.32 -5.84
N ALA A 15 15.77 23.12 -4.63
CA ALA A 15 16.26 22.08 -3.73
C ALA A 15 15.90 20.69 -4.26
N TRP A 16 14.66 20.46 -4.70
CA TRP A 16 14.20 19.16 -5.20
C TRP A 16 14.74 18.83 -6.59
N ALA A 17 14.98 19.84 -7.44
CA ALA A 17 15.62 19.69 -8.74
C ALA A 17 17.06 19.16 -8.63
N ARG A 18 17.68 19.27 -7.45
CA ARG A 18 19.03 18.76 -7.17
C ARG A 18 19.04 17.34 -6.62
N THR A 19 17.89 16.75 -6.32
CA THR A 19 17.84 15.39 -5.79
C THR A 19 18.19 14.40 -6.90
N ARG A 20 19.24 13.61 -6.65
CA ARG A 20 19.75 12.58 -7.55
C ARG A 20 19.55 11.20 -6.96
N ASP A 21 19.34 10.21 -7.83
CA ASP A 21 19.34 8.80 -7.44
C ASP A 21 20.80 8.27 -7.31
N PRO A 22 21.01 7.02 -6.87
CA PRO A 22 22.36 6.45 -6.75
C PRO A 22 23.15 6.35 -8.07
N LEU A 23 22.50 6.52 -9.22
CA LEU A 23 23.10 6.53 -10.55
C LEU A 23 23.28 7.97 -11.08
N ASP A 24 23.18 8.97 -10.21
CA ASP A 24 23.26 10.40 -10.50
C ASP A 24 22.21 10.92 -11.51
N ARG A 25 21.05 10.27 -11.60
CA ARG A 25 19.93 10.71 -12.43
C ARG A 25 18.96 11.57 -11.63
N PRO A 26 18.27 12.56 -12.22
CA PRO A 26 17.18 13.26 -11.55
C PRO A 26 16.10 12.28 -11.05
N THR A 27 15.82 12.31 -9.74
CA THR A 27 14.78 11.44 -9.16
C THR A 27 13.40 11.70 -9.75
N LEU A 28 12.46 10.75 -9.60
CA LEU A 28 11.07 10.96 -9.99
C LEU A 28 10.45 12.20 -9.32
N LEU A 29 10.79 12.46 -8.04
CA LEU A 29 10.34 13.66 -7.33
C LEU A 29 10.88 14.96 -7.96
N SER A 30 12.15 14.96 -8.37
CA SER A 30 12.77 16.06 -9.12
C SER A 30 12.01 16.34 -10.42
N ARG A 31 11.77 15.29 -11.22
CA ARG A 31 11.02 15.39 -12.49
C ARG A 31 9.58 15.87 -12.28
N LEU A 32 8.90 15.42 -11.22
CA LEU A 32 7.55 15.88 -10.88
C LEU A 32 7.53 17.37 -10.48
N ALA A 33 8.51 17.84 -9.70
CA ALA A 33 8.60 19.23 -9.28
C ALA A 33 8.89 20.19 -10.45
N GLU A 34 9.59 19.70 -11.48
CA GLU A 34 9.92 20.46 -12.68
C GLU A 34 8.74 20.62 -13.66
N ARG A 35 7.70 19.78 -13.56
CA ARG A 35 6.52 19.84 -14.46
C ARG A 35 5.76 21.15 -14.43
N ARG A 36 5.80 21.89 -13.32
CA ARG A 36 5.03 23.15 -13.13
C ARG A 36 3.57 22.99 -13.53
N ALA A 37 2.95 21.90 -13.10
CA ALA A 37 1.56 21.57 -13.39
C ALA A 37 0.92 20.98 -12.13
N ALA A 38 -0.42 20.92 -12.12
CA ALA A 38 -1.15 20.25 -11.06
C ALA A 38 -0.64 18.81 -10.84
N ALA A 39 -0.72 18.35 -9.60
CA ALA A 39 -0.32 17.02 -9.22
C ALA A 39 -1.16 15.97 -9.99
N PRO A 40 -0.52 14.93 -10.54
CA PRO A 40 -1.26 13.82 -11.13
C PRO A 40 -2.22 13.18 -10.12
N ALA A 41 -3.34 12.65 -10.62
CA ALA A 41 -4.38 12.08 -9.77
C ALA A 41 -3.89 10.92 -8.86
N SER A 42 -2.86 10.18 -9.26
CA SER A 42 -2.23 9.14 -8.43
C SER A 42 -0.77 8.95 -8.79
N MET A 43 0.00 8.36 -7.87
CA MET A 43 1.39 7.96 -8.08
C MET A 43 1.56 6.97 -9.25
N THR A 44 0.50 6.29 -9.68
CA THR A 44 0.56 5.28 -10.75
C THR A 44 -0.18 5.72 -12.01
N SER A 45 -0.52 7.00 -12.12
CA SER A 45 -1.16 7.55 -13.31
C SER A 45 -0.22 7.49 -14.52
N GLN A 46 -0.80 7.56 -15.72
CA GLN A 46 -0.01 7.60 -16.95
C GLN A 46 0.94 8.80 -17.00
N GLU A 47 0.54 9.94 -16.42
CA GLU A 47 1.40 11.12 -16.32
C GLU A 47 2.67 10.85 -15.48
N VAL A 48 2.54 10.18 -14.33
CA VAL A 48 3.72 9.81 -13.52
C VAL A 48 4.56 8.77 -14.26
N LEU A 49 3.91 7.77 -14.85
CA LEU A 49 4.60 6.73 -15.61
C LEU A 49 5.35 7.29 -16.82
N ALA A 50 4.85 8.33 -17.49
CA ALA A 50 5.52 8.97 -18.61
C ALA A 50 6.85 9.62 -18.20
N LEU A 51 6.96 10.08 -16.95
CA LEU A 51 8.19 10.66 -16.42
C LEU A 51 9.22 9.60 -16.02
N CYS A 52 8.76 8.42 -15.58
CA CYS A 52 9.64 7.35 -15.08
C CYS A 52 10.56 6.77 -16.17
N SER A 53 11.78 6.43 -15.77
CA SER A 53 12.67 5.56 -16.56
C SER A 53 12.10 4.14 -16.63
N THR A 54 12.70 3.30 -17.48
CA THR A 54 12.24 1.91 -17.67
C THR A 54 12.31 1.10 -16.38
N ASP A 55 13.40 1.21 -15.61
CA ASP A 55 13.57 0.56 -14.32
C ASP A 55 12.57 1.07 -13.27
N GLU A 56 12.35 2.39 -13.20
CA GLU A 56 11.37 2.98 -12.28
C GLU A 56 9.94 2.54 -12.59
N LYS A 57 9.58 2.41 -13.88
CA LYS A 57 8.26 1.89 -14.29
C LYS A 57 8.05 0.47 -13.75
N VAL A 58 9.08 -0.37 -13.79
CA VAL A 58 9.02 -1.73 -13.28
C VAL A 58 8.82 -1.73 -11.77
N SER A 59 9.65 -1.00 -11.02
CA SER A 59 9.54 -0.93 -9.55
C SER A 59 8.21 -0.31 -9.10
N LEU A 60 7.72 0.72 -9.79
CA LEU A 60 6.44 1.35 -9.45
C LEU A 60 5.24 0.41 -9.69
N ARG A 61 5.29 -0.40 -10.75
CA ARG A 61 4.29 -1.46 -11.00
C ARG A 61 4.36 -2.55 -9.93
N SER A 62 5.56 -2.98 -9.55
CA SER A 62 5.77 -3.94 -8.45
C SER A 62 5.16 -3.42 -7.14
N ALA A 63 5.47 -2.17 -6.77
CA ALA A 63 4.92 -1.51 -5.60
C ALA A 63 3.39 -1.37 -5.64
N ARG A 64 2.80 -1.04 -6.79
CA ARG A 64 1.34 -0.99 -6.96
C ARG A 64 0.69 -2.35 -6.68
N ARG A 65 1.25 -3.43 -7.22
CA ARG A 65 0.73 -4.79 -7.03
C ARG A 65 0.89 -5.25 -5.58
N ALA A 66 2.02 -4.94 -4.95
CA ALA A 66 2.24 -5.19 -3.53
C ALA A 66 1.25 -4.40 -2.65
N GLY A 67 1.01 -3.13 -2.98
CA GLY A 67 0.02 -2.29 -2.29
C GLY A 67 -1.42 -2.82 -2.44
N ALA A 68 -1.78 -3.31 -3.62
CA ALA A 68 -3.06 -3.98 -3.90
C ALA A 68 -3.23 -5.25 -3.05
N LEU A 69 -2.23 -6.14 -3.03
CA LEU A 69 -2.25 -7.31 -2.16
C LEU A 69 -2.33 -6.93 -0.68
N ALA A 70 -1.60 -5.90 -0.24
CA ALA A 70 -1.64 -5.43 1.14
C ALA A 70 -3.00 -4.84 1.56
N ALA A 71 -3.79 -4.27 0.62
CA ALA A 71 -5.17 -3.89 0.89
C ALA A 71 -6.03 -5.13 1.19
N ILE A 72 -5.97 -6.13 0.31
CA ILE A 72 -6.70 -7.38 0.46
C ILE A 72 -6.29 -8.10 1.75
N ALA A 73 -4.99 -8.19 2.04
CA ALA A 73 -4.51 -8.84 3.24
C ALA A 73 -4.97 -8.15 4.52
N ARG A 74 -5.03 -6.81 4.56
CA ARG A 74 -5.62 -6.10 5.70
C ARG A 74 -7.12 -6.32 5.81
N ALA A 75 -7.84 -6.39 4.69
CA ALA A 75 -9.27 -6.65 4.70
C ALA A 75 -9.58 -8.08 5.21
N LEU A 76 -8.77 -9.06 4.79
CA LEU A 76 -8.80 -10.42 5.34
C LEU A 76 -8.52 -10.43 6.85
N HIS A 77 -7.48 -9.73 7.30
CA HIS A 77 -7.16 -9.62 8.73
C HIS A 77 -8.33 -9.01 9.52
N THR A 78 -8.89 -7.90 9.04
CA THR A 78 -10.07 -7.25 9.63
C THR A 78 -11.25 -8.22 9.71
N ALA A 79 -11.57 -8.93 8.63
CA ALA A 79 -12.64 -9.92 8.61
C ALA A 79 -12.38 -11.07 9.61
N MET A 80 -11.15 -11.59 9.68
CA MET A 80 -10.79 -12.64 10.65
C MET A 80 -10.90 -12.16 12.11
N VAL A 81 -10.48 -10.92 12.40
CA VAL A 81 -10.61 -10.34 13.74
C VAL A 81 -12.08 -10.14 14.11
N GLN A 82 -12.90 -9.66 13.17
CA GLN A 82 -14.33 -9.47 13.38
C GLN A 82 -15.04 -10.81 13.63
N ARG A 83 -14.75 -11.85 12.82
CA ARG A 83 -15.27 -13.21 13.02
C ARG A 83 -14.98 -13.74 14.43
N LEU A 84 -13.74 -13.55 14.89
CA LEU A 84 -13.33 -13.97 16.24
C LEU A 84 -13.93 -13.11 17.36
N LYS A 85 -14.26 -11.84 17.08
CA LYS A 85 -14.85 -10.93 18.06
C LYS A 85 -16.33 -11.26 18.30
N ASP A 86 -17.08 -11.48 17.22
CA ASP A 86 -18.53 -11.58 17.30
C ASP A 86 -19.04 -13.02 17.39
N GLY A 87 -18.20 -14.00 17.04
CA GLY A 87 -18.53 -15.43 17.12
C GLY A 87 -19.58 -15.91 16.10
N CYS A 88 -20.10 -15.03 15.24
CA CYS A 88 -21.06 -15.34 14.18
C CYS A 88 -20.78 -14.51 12.92
N ASP A 89 -21.11 -15.06 11.75
CA ASP A 89 -20.93 -14.40 10.45
C ASP A 89 -21.89 -13.22 10.22
N ASP A 90 -23.06 -13.20 10.88
CA ASP A 90 -24.08 -12.15 10.69
C ASP A 90 -23.64 -10.76 11.18
N ALA A 91 -22.76 -10.70 12.18
CA ALA A 91 -22.22 -9.45 12.71
C ALA A 91 -21.04 -8.90 11.86
N MET A 92 -20.64 -9.62 10.82
CA MET A 92 -19.51 -9.27 9.97
C MET A 92 -19.87 -8.43 8.73
N ALA A 93 -21.10 -7.93 8.61
CA ALA A 93 -21.59 -7.28 7.39
C ALA A 93 -20.64 -6.20 6.84
N ASP A 94 -20.17 -5.28 7.70
CA ASP A 94 -19.23 -4.21 7.30
C ASP A 94 -17.86 -4.77 6.88
N ALA A 95 -17.30 -5.69 7.68
CA ALA A 95 -16.00 -6.29 7.39
C ALA A 95 -16.02 -7.14 6.11
N ARG A 96 -17.13 -7.82 5.85
CA ARG A 96 -17.38 -8.58 4.62
C ARG A 96 -17.50 -7.65 3.42
N LEU A 97 -18.27 -6.56 3.54
CA LEU A 97 -18.39 -5.55 2.50
C LEU A 97 -17.04 -4.94 2.14
N TRP A 98 -16.20 -4.61 3.12
CA TRP A 98 -14.85 -4.11 2.86
C TRP A 98 -13.94 -5.13 2.20
N LEU A 99 -14.03 -6.40 2.59
CA LEU A 99 -13.28 -7.48 1.94
C LEU A 99 -13.71 -7.65 0.48
N ASP A 100 -15.02 -7.73 0.22
CA ASP A 100 -15.56 -7.88 -1.13
C ASP A 100 -15.19 -6.66 -2.00
N THR A 101 -15.25 -5.45 -1.43
CA THR A 101 -14.81 -4.21 -2.11
C THR A 101 -13.32 -4.24 -2.42
N ALA A 102 -12.48 -4.69 -1.48
CA ALA A 102 -11.03 -4.80 -1.69
C ALA A 102 -10.70 -5.84 -2.77
N VAL A 103 -11.37 -7.01 -2.75
CA VAL A 103 -11.21 -8.05 -3.77
C VAL A 103 -11.60 -7.50 -5.15
N LYS A 104 -12.79 -6.90 -5.26
CA LYS A 104 -13.30 -6.31 -6.51
C LYS A 104 -12.32 -5.29 -7.10
N ASN A 105 -11.75 -4.42 -6.28
CA ASN A 105 -10.92 -3.32 -6.75
C ASN A 105 -9.45 -3.72 -7.00
N TYR A 106 -8.95 -4.73 -6.28
CA TYR A 106 -7.50 -4.97 -6.19
C TYR A 106 -7.05 -6.38 -6.60
N ALA A 107 -7.96 -7.36 -6.73
CA ALA A 107 -7.58 -8.76 -7.00
C ALA A 107 -6.76 -8.92 -8.28
N ALA A 108 -7.15 -8.22 -9.36
CA ALA A 108 -6.46 -8.30 -10.65
C ALA A 108 -5.00 -7.81 -10.59
N GLU A 109 -4.70 -6.81 -9.78
CA GLU A 109 -3.31 -6.34 -9.59
C GLU A 109 -2.56 -7.20 -8.57
N ALA A 110 -3.21 -7.61 -7.48
CA ALA A 110 -2.62 -8.48 -6.47
C ALA A 110 -2.18 -9.85 -7.05
N ALA A 111 -2.98 -10.43 -7.94
CA ALA A 111 -2.66 -11.69 -8.62
C ALA A 111 -1.41 -11.61 -9.51
N LYS A 112 -1.06 -10.42 -9.99
CA LYS A 112 0.12 -10.19 -10.86
C LYS A 112 1.40 -9.89 -10.08
N LEU A 113 1.34 -9.87 -8.75
CA LEU A 113 2.52 -9.60 -7.93
C LEU A 113 3.53 -10.75 -8.10
N ASP A 114 4.74 -10.39 -8.55
CA ASP A 114 5.85 -11.30 -8.76
C ASP A 114 6.73 -11.31 -7.49
N LEU A 115 6.72 -12.45 -6.79
CA LEU A 115 7.48 -12.66 -5.57
C LEU A 115 9.00 -12.68 -5.78
N VAL A 116 9.46 -13.19 -6.93
CA VAL A 116 10.89 -13.22 -7.26
C VAL A 116 11.38 -11.79 -7.42
N ARG A 117 10.60 -10.96 -8.12
CA ARG A 117 10.94 -9.54 -8.26
C ARG A 117 10.86 -8.80 -6.93
N LEU A 118 9.84 -9.08 -6.13
CA LEU A 118 9.67 -8.42 -4.83
C LEU A 118 10.85 -8.69 -3.87
N LYS A 119 11.47 -9.89 -3.93
CA LYS A 119 12.70 -10.23 -3.19
C LYS A 119 13.90 -9.36 -3.56
N VAL A 120 13.96 -8.87 -4.80
CA VAL A 120 15.01 -7.94 -5.22
C VAL A 120 14.76 -6.54 -4.66
N ASP A 121 13.49 -6.12 -4.61
CA ASP A 121 13.11 -4.76 -4.23
C ASP A 121 12.99 -4.55 -2.69
N VAL A 122 12.74 -5.62 -1.91
CA VAL A 122 12.39 -5.53 -0.48
C VAL A 122 13.22 -6.50 0.36
N HIS A 123 14.00 -5.96 1.29
CA HIS A 123 14.69 -6.75 2.31
C HIS A 123 13.68 -7.45 3.24
N ASP A 124 13.99 -8.68 3.68
CA ASP A 124 13.16 -9.50 4.59
C ASP A 124 11.80 -9.93 4.06
N VAL A 125 11.57 -9.88 2.74
CA VAL A 125 10.30 -10.35 2.16
C VAL A 125 10.04 -11.85 2.40
N ASP A 126 11.07 -12.65 2.69
CA ASP A 126 10.93 -14.08 2.99
C ASP A 126 9.98 -14.34 4.16
N LYS A 127 9.88 -13.40 5.11
CA LYS A 127 8.93 -13.45 6.24
C LYS A 127 7.46 -13.27 5.80
N LEU A 128 7.22 -12.84 4.55
CA LEU A 128 5.91 -12.56 3.98
C LEU A 128 5.51 -13.55 2.88
N VAL A 129 6.45 -14.31 2.31
CA VAL A 129 6.21 -15.19 1.15
C VAL A 129 5.02 -16.11 1.37
N THR A 130 5.00 -16.86 2.48
CA THR A 130 3.90 -17.80 2.78
C THR A 130 2.53 -17.10 2.87
N LEU A 131 2.48 -15.89 3.43
CA LEU A 131 1.25 -15.12 3.50
C LEU A 131 0.82 -14.66 2.10
N ILE A 132 1.76 -14.13 1.32
CA ILE A 132 1.48 -13.62 -0.04
C ILE A 132 0.97 -14.75 -0.94
N GLU A 133 1.66 -15.89 -0.97
CA GLU A 133 1.28 -17.05 -1.77
C GLU A 133 -0.09 -17.59 -1.37
N ALA A 134 -0.36 -17.71 -0.06
CA ALA A 134 -1.66 -18.18 0.42
C ALA A 134 -2.79 -17.21 0.05
N THR A 135 -2.55 -15.89 0.14
CA THR A 135 -3.52 -14.88 -0.30
C THR A 135 -3.76 -14.96 -1.81
N GLN A 136 -2.71 -15.10 -2.63
CA GLN A 136 -2.84 -15.21 -4.08
C GLN A 136 -3.57 -16.51 -4.50
N ALA A 137 -3.26 -17.64 -3.85
CA ALA A 137 -3.97 -18.89 -4.06
C ALA A 137 -5.46 -18.78 -3.69
N TRP A 138 -5.78 -18.10 -2.59
CA TRP A 138 -7.17 -17.83 -2.22
C TRP A 138 -7.91 -16.93 -3.20
N LEU A 139 -7.23 -15.93 -3.79
CA LEU A 139 -7.80 -15.15 -4.87
C LEU A 139 -8.05 -15.99 -6.13
N ALA A 140 -7.12 -16.89 -6.47
CA ALA A 140 -7.25 -17.78 -7.62
C ALA A 140 -8.41 -18.77 -7.46
N ASP A 141 -8.68 -19.23 -6.24
CA ASP A 141 -9.80 -20.12 -5.90
C ASP A 141 -11.15 -19.38 -5.79
N GLY A 142 -11.23 -18.12 -6.23
CA GLY A 142 -12.47 -17.35 -6.29
C GLY A 142 -12.79 -16.52 -5.04
N ALA A 143 -11.84 -16.35 -4.12
CA ALA A 143 -11.98 -15.47 -2.95
C ALA A 143 -13.19 -15.79 -2.03
N GLY A 144 -13.49 -17.09 -1.87
CA GLY A 144 -14.58 -17.60 -1.04
C GLY A 144 -14.23 -17.62 0.45
N ASP A 145 -14.46 -18.76 1.12
CA ASP A 145 -14.12 -18.91 2.54
C ASP A 145 -12.61 -18.72 2.78
N PHE A 146 -12.30 -17.95 3.83
CA PHE A 146 -10.93 -17.59 4.22
C PHE A 146 -10.48 -18.29 5.51
N SER A 147 -11.24 -19.26 6.04
CA SER A 147 -10.89 -19.95 7.30
C SER A 147 -9.52 -20.64 7.22
N ARG A 148 -9.18 -21.21 6.05
CA ARG A 148 -7.86 -21.81 5.80
C ARG A 148 -6.68 -20.82 5.88
N LEU A 149 -6.92 -19.52 5.70
CA LEU A 149 -5.89 -18.48 5.80
C LEU A 149 -5.63 -18.05 7.25
N GLN A 150 -6.58 -18.27 8.15
CA GLN A 150 -6.52 -17.76 9.52
C GLN A 150 -5.26 -18.24 10.29
N PRO A 151 -4.84 -19.52 10.24
CA PRO A 151 -3.61 -19.96 10.91
C PRO A 151 -2.35 -19.25 10.38
N ILE A 152 -2.29 -18.98 9.08
CA ILE A 152 -1.17 -18.32 8.41
C ILE A 152 -1.07 -16.85 8.87
N TYR A 153 -2.19 -16.14 8.83
CA TYR A 153 -2.27 -14.75 9.29
C TYR A 153 -2.01 -14.63 10.79
N ARG A 154 -2.55 -15.54 11.60
CA ARG A 154 -2.32 -15.60 13.05
C ARG A 154 -0.85 -15.74 13.36
N LYS A 155 -0.18 -16.75 12.78
CA LYS A 155 1.25 -16.98 13.00
C LYS A 155 2.05 -15.73 12.65
N ARG A 156 1.81 -15.16 11.47
CA ARG A 156 2.52 -13.95 11.03
C ARG A 156 2.32 -12.76 11.96
N GLU A 157 1.09 -12.54 12.43
CA GLU A 157 0.78 -11.45 13.36
C GLU A 157 1.47 -11.67 14.72
N MET A 158 1.44 -12.90 15.24
CA MET A 158 2.11 -13.25 16.50
C MET A 158 3.62 -13.04 16.42
N ASP A 159 4.25 -13.44 15.32
CA ASP A 159 5.68 -13.23 15.09
C ASP A 159 6.04 -11.74 14.98
N GLN A 160 5.14 -10.91 14.45
CA GLN A 160 5.36 -9.45 14.32
C GLN A 160 5.07 -8.68 15.60
N LYS A 161 4.09 -9.14 16.38
CA LYS A 161 3.51 -8.43 17.52
C LYS A 161 3.33 -9.38 18.72
N PRO A 162 4.43 -9.85 19.33
CA PRO A 162 4.34 -10.71 20.50
C PRO A 162 3.48 -10.06 21.60
N GLY A 163 2.51 -10.80 22.14
CA GLY A 163 1.58 -10.34 23.18
C GLY A 163 0.54 -9.28 22.75
N ARG A 164 0.53 -8.87 21.47
CA ARG A 164 -0.40 -7.84 20.95
C ARG A 164 -1.19 -8.29 19.71
N ALA A 165 -1.03 -9.53 19.27
CA ALA A 165 -1.67 -10.07 18.08
C ALA A 165 -3.19 -10.28 18.29
N LEU A 166 -4.03 -9.64 17.48
CA LEU A 166 -5.49 -9.72 17.60
C LEU A 166 -6.04 -11.10 17.22
N LEU A 167 -5.37 -11.80 16.33
CA LEU A 167 -5.73 -13.16 15.91
C LEU A 167 -5.26 -14.24 16.90
N ALA A 168 -4.49 -13.88 17.94
CA ALA A 168 -4.07 -14.83 18.94
C ALA A 168 -5.28 -15.34 19.75
N PRO A 169 -5.32 -16.62 20.18
CA PRO A 169 -6.45 -17.17 20.90
C PRO A 169 -6.80 -16.35 22.15
N THR A 170 -5.80 -15.97 22.94
CA THR A 170 -5.92 -15.29 24.24
C THR A 170 -6.22 -13.78 24.18
N SER A 171 -6.58 -13.24 23.01
CA SER A 171 -6.72 -11.79 22.79
C SER A 171 -8.16 -11.27 22.83
N ASP A 172 -9.05 -11.93 23.57
CA ASP A 172 -10.49 -11.58 23.67
C ASP A 172 -10.71 -10.12 24.10
N GLU A 173 -10.10 -9.68 25.20
CA GLU A 173 -10.23 -8.31 25.71
C GLU A 173 -9.73 -7.26 24.70
N ARG A 174 -8.69 -7.61 23.94
CA ARG A 174 -8.12 -6.74 22.91
C ARG A 174 -9.04 -6.66 21.68
N ARG A 175 -9.66 -7.78 21.28
CA ARG A 175 -10.67 -7.80 20.22
C ARG A 175 -11.91 -6.99 20.61
N ALA A 176 -12.35 -7.07 21.88
CA ALA A 176 -13.49 -6.32 22.37
C ALA A 176 -13.34 -4.80 22.16
N SER A 177 -12.17 -4.26 22.52
CA SER A 177 -11.83 -2.83 22.36
C SER A 177 -11.39 -2.42 20.96
N TRP A 178 -11.02 -3.38 20.10
CA TRP A 178 -10.62 -3.11 18.72
C TRP A 178 -11.82 -2.67 17.87
N LYS A 179 -11.59 -1.64 17.06
CA LYS A 179 -12.53 -1.15 16.05
C LYS A 179 -11.87 -1.20 14.68
N PRO A 180 -12.56 -1.71 13.66
CA PRO A 180 -12.01 -1.70 12.32
C PRO A 180 -11.90 -0.27 11.78
N ARG A 181 -11.09 -0.10 10.73
CA ARG A 181 -10.91 1.15 10.00
C ARG A 181 -10.99 0.86 8.51
N GLU A 182 -11.41 1.85 7.73
CA GLU A 182 -11.38 1.75 6.27
C GLU A 182 -9.97 1.45 5.76
N LEU A 183 -9.90 0.57 4.75
CA LEU A 183 -8.65 0.05 4.22
C LEU A 183 -8.51 0.42 2.74
N GLY A 184 -7.46 1.17 2.42
CA GLY A 184 -7.01 1.39 1.04
C GLY A 184 -5.60 0.83 0.83
N PRO A 185 -5.11 0.65 -0.42
CA PRO A 185 -3.77 0.19 -0.74
C PRO A 185 -2.68 0.89 0.06
N LEU A 186 -1.59 0.18 0.35
CA LEU A 186 -0.39 0.84 0.86
C LEU A 186 0.23 1.62 -0.29
N THR A 187 -0.14 2.89 -0.39
CA THR A 187 0.55 3.85 -1.25
C THR A 187 1.63 4.54 -0.42
N TYR A 188 2.72 4.93 -1.09
CA TYR A 188 3.48 6.08 -0.59
C TYR A 188 2.49 7.22 -0.43
N ARG A 189 2.56 8.00 0.66
CA ARG A 189 1.61 9.07 1.08
C ARG A 189 1.42 10.14 0.00
N TRP A 190 0.79 9.75 -1.09
CA TRP A 190 0.71 10.46 -2.35
C TRP A 190 -0.14 11.70 -2.18
N GLU A 191 -1.15 11.65 -1.33
CA GLU A 191 -1.94 12.78 -0.92
C GLU A 191 -1.07 13.95 -0.43
N HIS A 192 -0.03 13.67 0.36
CA HIS A 192 0.90 14.70 0.82
C HIS A 192 1.79 15.19 -0.33
N VAL A 193 2.34 14.27 -1.12
CA VAL A 193 3.18 14.64 -2.28
C VAL A 193 2.39 15.49 -3.27
N ALA A 194 1.15 15.12 -3.55
CA ALA A 194 0.26 15.83 -4.46
C ALA A 194 -0.08 17.23 -3.93
N ALA A 195 -0.36 17.37 -2.63
CA ALA A 195 -0.57 18.67 -2.02
C ALA A 195 0.66 19.59 -2.20
N PHE A 196 1.87 19.08 -1.99
CA PHE A 196 3.10 19.83 -2.25
C PHE A 196 3.29 20.17 -3.74
N LEU A 197 3.06 19.22 -4.65
CA LEU A 197 3.17 19.47 -6.09
C LEU A 197 2.19 20.54 -6.56
N ASN A 198 0.97 20.56 -6.02
CA ASN A 198 -0.02 21.60 -6.31
C ASN A 198 0.43 22.99 -5.83
N GLN A 199 1.10 23.09 -4.68
CA GLN A 199 1.69 24.36 -4.21
C GLN A 199 2.83 24.84 -5.11
N LEU A 200 3.52 23.94 -5.80
CA LEU A 200 4.62 24.27 -6.73
C LEU A 200 4.13 24.56 -8.16
N ALA A 201 2.86 24.28 -8.47
CA ALA A 201 2.25 24.64 -9.74
C ALA A 201 2.11 26.16 -9.86
N PRO A 202 2.26 26.75 -11.06
CA PRO A 202 1.93 28.16 -11.27
C PRO A 202 0.44 28.36 -10.96
N GLN A 203 0.12 29.42 -10.22
CA GLN A 203 -1.25 29.88 -10.03
C GLN A 203 -1.81 30.44 -11.34
#